data_AF-A0A1I6E924-F1
#
_entry.id   AF-A0A1I6E924-F1
#
_cell.length_a   1.000
_cell.length_b   1.000
_cell.length_c   1.000
_cell.angle_alpha   90.00
_cell.angle_beta   90.00
_cell.angle_gamma   90.00
#
_symmetry.space_group_name_H-M   'P 1'
#
loop_
_entity.id
_entity.type
_entity.pdbx_description
1 polymer ?
#
loop_
_entity_poly.entity_id
_entity_poly.type
_entity_poly.pdbx_seq_one_letter_code
_entity_poly.pdbx_strand_id
1 'polypeptide(L)'
;MSNRRGHIFKKISLVFLIVALYNLWTLKPVTILYTGTERFNDVVVDHLPLTDRDRIQWFRNHREELKKRFNISNIFYYKIFVWDVGNGFTNHILSRHSDLYCFDKMQSEKNCIDKNRLLTIEVYIDGNEIYTVHGYSDITYTIGKDGIIKMNRDEHFFERVYDNVMQSINPLNYL
;
A
#
# COMPACT_ATOMS: atom_id res chain seq x y z
N MET A 1 17.61 -15.19 -44.65
CA MET A 1 17.72 -15.19 -43.16
C MET A 1 18.02 -13.81 -42.52
N SER A 2 17.97 -12.70 -43.27
CA SER A 2 18.29 -11.34 -42.75
C SER A 2 17.11 -10.65 -42.01
N ASN A 3 15.87 -10.86 -42.47
CA ASN A 3 14.71 -10.10 -41.96
C ASN A 3 14.32 -10.41 -40.50
N ARG A 4 14.50 -11.66 -40.04
CA ARG A 4 14.16 -12.06 -38.66
C ARG A 4 15.03 -11.38 -37.60
N ARG A 5 16.32 -11.13 -37.87
CA ARG A 5 17.21 -10.45 -36.91
C ARG A 5 16.79 -8.99 -36.69
N GLY A 6 16.46 -8.26 -37.76
CA GLY A 6 15.96 -6.88 -37.66
C GLY A 6 14.68 -6.76 -36.84
N HIS A 7 13.74 -7.70 -37.00
CA HIS A 7 12.52 -7.75 -36.19
C HIS A 7 12.79 -8.07 -34.71
N ILE A 8 13.75 -8.96 -34.41
CA ILE A 8 14.14 -9.27 -33.04
C ILE A 8 14.80 -8.06 -32.36
N PHE A 9 15.74 -7.39 -33.03
CA PHE A 9 16.38 -6.18 -32.48
C PHE A 9 15.38 -5.04 -32.22
N LYS A 10 14.42 -4.82 -33.13
CA LYS A 10 13.34 -3.83 -32.91
C LYS A 10 12.47 -4.18 -31.69
N LYS A 11 12.13 -5.45 -31.50
CA LYS A 11 11.37 -5.90 -30.32
C LYS A 11 12.16 -5.72 -29.02
N ILE A 12 13.45 -6.07 -29.01
CA ILE A 12 14.31 -5.88 -27.83
C ILE A 12 14.42 -4.39 -27.49
N SER A 13 14.65 -3.53 -28.49
CA SER A 13 14.70 -2.09 -28.30
C SER A 13 13.38 -1.52 -27.75
N LEU A 14 12.24 -2.02 -28.23
CA LEU A 14 10.92 -1.61 -27.72
C LEU A 14 10.71 -2.03 -26.25
N VAL A 15 11.07 -3.25 -25.88
CA VAL A 15 10.97 -3.73 -24.48
C VAL A 15 11.87 -2.88 -23.58
N PHE A 16 13.10 -2.60 -24.01
CA PHE A 16 14.01 -1.74 -23.25
C PHE A 16 13.44 -0.33 -23.05
N LEU A 17 12.83 0.26 -24.09
CA LEU A 17 12.18 1.56 -24.00
C LEU A 17 11.01 1.56 -23.01
N ILE A 18 10.16 0.52 -23.02
CA ILE A 18 9.05 0.37 -22.06
C ILE A 18 9.57 0.28 -20.62
N VAL A 19 10.60 -0.55 -20.39
CA VAL A 19 11.23 -0.68 -19.07
C VAL A 19 11.84 0.66 -18.62
N ALA A 20 12.52 1.37 -19.51
CA ALA A 20 13.12 2.67 -19.20
C ALA A 20 12.06 3.71 -18.84
N LEU A 21 10.97 3.80 -19.62
CA LEU A 21 9.84 4.71 -19.33
C LEU A 21 9.17 4.36 -18.01
N TYR A 22 9.00 3.07 -17.70
CA TYR A 22 8.44 2.62 -16.43
C TYR A 22 9.33 3.02 -15.25
N ASN A 23 10.65 2.80 -15.35
CA ASN A 23 11.59 3.24 -14.33
C ASN A 23 11.59 4.78 -14.18
N LEU A 24 11.51 5.52 -15.29
CA LEU A 24 11.44 6.98 -15.24
C LEU A 24 10.18 7.45 -14.50
N TRP A 25 9.04 6.79 -14.71
CA TRP A 25 7.80 7.09 -14.00
C TRP A 25 7.94 6.87 -12.48
N THR A 26 8.68 5.84 -12.04
CA THR A 26 8.93 5.59 -10.61
C THR A 26 9.80 6.66 -9.93
N LEU A 27 10.52 7.49 -10.69
CA LEU A 27 11.29 8.62 -10.16
C LEU A 27 10.42 9.86 -9.90
N LYS A 28 9.17 9.87 -10.37
CA LYS A 28 8.23 10.97 -10.11
C LYS A 28 7.98 11.05 -8.59
N PRO A 29 8.04 12.24 -7.98
CA PRO A 29 7.72 12.40 -6.57
C PRO A 29 6.27 11.95 -6.32
N VAL A 30 6.08 11.28 -5.20
CA VAL A 30 4.75 10.89 -4.71
C VAL A 30 4.00 12.12 -4.26
N THR A 31 2.76 12.25 -4.70
CA THR A 31 1.87 13.34 -4.35
C THR A 31 0.85 12.86 -3.34
N ILE A 32 0.76 13.54 -2.18
CA ILE A 32 -0.30 13.32 -1.20
C ILE A 32 -1.55 14.08 -1.64
N LEU A 33 -2.62 13.35 -1.96
CA LEU A 33 -3.86 13.89 -2.50
C LEU A 33 -4.88 14.19 -1.39
N TYR A 34 -4.89 13.39 -0.33
CA TYR A 34 -5.76 13.57 0.83
C TYR A 34 -5.11 13.05 2.09
N THR A 35 -5.39 13.71 3.21
CA THR A 35 -5.08 13.22 4.55
C THR A 35 -6.29 13.45 5.44
N GLY A 36 -6.75 12.41 6.13
CA GLY A 36 -7.86 12.48 7.06
C GLY A 36 -7.66 11.54 8.23
N THR A 37 -8.23 11.86 9.37
CA THR A 37 -8.28 10.92 10.50
C THR A 37 -9.71 10.45 10.64
N GLU A 38 -10.02 9.25 10.17
CA GLU A 38 -11.34 8.62 10.35
C GLU A 38 -11.34 7.77 11.63
N ARG A 39 -11.32 6.44 11.49
CA ARG A 39 -10.99 5.50 12.58
C ARG A 39 -9.49 5.42 12.84
N PHE A 40 -8.71 5.62 11.79
CA PHE A 40 -7.25 5.62 11.79
C PHE A 40 -6.77 6.85 11.01
N ASN A 41 -5.46 7.04 10.90
CA ASN A 41 -4.91 8.12 10.07
C ASN A 41 -4.77 7.60 8.64
N ASP A 42 -5.40 8.27 7.70
CA ASP A 42 -5.46 7.86 6.31
C ASP A 42 -4.72 8.87 5.43
N VAL A 43 -3.87 8.35 4.55
CA VAL A 43 -3.13 9.11 3.53
C VAL A 43 -3.47 8.52 2.17
N VAL A 44 -3.96 9.35 1.24
CA VAL A 44 -4.19 8.94 -0.14
C VAL A 44 -3.11 9.53 -1.02
N VAL A 45 -2.48 8.70 -1.86
CA VAL A 45 -1.40 9.10 -2.76
C VAL A 45 -1.70 8.74 -4.21
N ASP A 46 -1.03 9.41 -5.15
CA ASP A 46 -1.12 9.08 -6.57
C ASP A 46 -0.40 7.78 -6.93
N HIS A 47 0.73 7.52 -6.27
CA HIS A 47 1.48 6.26 -6.36
C HIS A 47 2.39 6.12 -5.14
N LEU A 48 2.97 4.93 -4.96
CA LEU A 48 4.13 4.74 -4.10
C LEU A 48 5.32 4.22 -4.93
N PRO A 49 6.57 4.34 -4.41
CA PRO A 49 7.72 3.73 -5.03
C PRO A 49 7.54 2.22 -5.23
N LEU A 50 8.25 1.68 -6.21
CA LEU A 50 8.07 0.30 -6.64
C LEU A 50 8.48 -0.72 -5.56
N THR A 51 9.61 -0.48 -4.90
CA THR A 51 10.19 -1.45 -3.96
C THR A 51 9.72 -1.20 -2.54
N ASP A 52 9.57 -2.27 -1.75
CA ASP A 52 9.17 -2.22 -0.35
C ASP A 52 10.06 -1.28 0.47
N ARG A 53 11.39 -1.34 0.22
CA ARG A 53 12.38 -0.45 0.82
C ARG A 53 12.06 1.02 0.54
N ASP A 54 11.77 1.36 -0.70
CA ASP A 54 11.52 2.74 -1.11
C ASP A 54 10.15 3.23 -0.61
N ARG A 55 9.14 2.35 -0.50
CA ARG A 55 7.85 2.68 0.15
C ARG A 55 8.04 3.04 1.62
N ILE A 56 8.81 2.24 2.35
CA ILE A 56 9.15 2.49 3.75
C ILE A 56 9.96 3.80 3.85
N GLN A 57 10.95 3.99 2.99
CA GLN A 57 11.77 5.21 2.99
C GLN A 57 10.94 6.45 2.68
N TRP A 58 10.00 6.36 1.74
CA TRP A 58 9.06 7.44 1.45
C TRP A 58 8.29 7.87 2.70
N PHE A 59 7.73 6.92 3.47
CA PHE A 59 7.05 7.25 4.72
C PHE A 59 8.00 7.92 5.71
N ARG A 60 9.20 7.36 5.91
CA ARG A 60 10.20 7.92 6.84
C ARG A 60 10.56 9.37 6.48
N ASN A 61 10.67 9.68 5.20
CA ASN A 61 10.95 11.04 4.72
C ASN A 61 9.78 12.01 4.98
N HIS A 62 8.53 11.54 4.97
CA HIS A 62 7.33 12.37 5.19
C HIS A 62 6.78 12.29 6.63
N ARG A 63 7.44 11.55 7.52
CA ARG A 63 6.92 11.23 8.86
C ARG A 63 6.56 12.48 9.65
N GLU A 64 7.47 13.44 9.74
CA GLU A 64 7.23 14.64 10.56
C GLU A 64 6.14 15.52 9.97
N GLU A 65 6.01 15.58 8.64
CA GLU A 65 4.91 16.24 7.96
C GLU A 65 3.57 15.56 8.30
N LEU A 66 3.49 14.24 8.19
CA LEU A 66 2.28 13.47 8.46
C LEU A 66 1.88 13.56 9.94
N LYS A 67 2.84 13.46 10.87
CA LYS A 67 2.59 13.65 12.31
C LYS A 67 1.97 15.01 12.60
N LYS A 68 2.46 16.07 11.94
CA LYS A 68 1.91 17.42 12.08
C LYS A 68 0.49 17.50 11.51
N ARG A 69 0.23 16.95 10.32
CA ARG A 69 -1.10 16.94 9.69
C ARG A 69 -2.15 16.24 10.54
N PHE A 70 -1.78 15.11 11.14
CA PHE A 70 -2.67 14.32 12.00
C PHE A 70 -2.68 14.78 13.47
N ASN A 71 -1.94 15.84 13.79
CA ASN A 71 -1.76 16.34 15.15
C ASN A 71 -1.37 15.22 16.15
N ILE A 72 -0.52 14.29 15.70
CA ILE A 72 -0.03 13.15 16.49
C ILE A 72 0.96 13.69 17.52
N SER A 73 0.43 14.03 18.69
CA SER A 73 1.20 14.46 19.87
C SER A 73 1.45 13.32 20.85
N ASN A 74 0.66 12.24 20.77
CA ASN A 74 0.69 11.14 21.73
C ASN A 74 1.58 9.99 21.25
N ILE A 75 2.47 9.56 22.14
CA ILE A 75 3.62 8.68 21.85
C ILE A 75 3.34 7.18 22.09
N PHE A 76 2.13 6.82 22.52
CA PHE A 76 1.84 5.42 22.90
C PHE A 76 1.74 4.48 21.70
N TYR A 77 0.95 4.87 20.71
CA TYR A 77 0.73 4.10 19.50
C TYR A 77 0.03 4.97 18.46
N TYR A 78 0.45 4.88 17.21
CA TYR A 78 -0.34 5.39 16.10
C TYR A 78 -0.24 4.47 14.89
N LYS A 79 -1.33 4.46 14.12
CA LYS A 79 -1.46 3.71 12.88
C LYS A 79 -1.79 4.64 11.73
N ILE A 80 -1.09 4.46 10.62
CA ILE A 80 -1.32 5.18 9.36
C ILE A 80 -1.57 4.16 8.25
N PHE A 81 -2.63 4.37 7.49
CA PHE A 81 -2.89 3.67 6.25
C PHE A 81 -2.55 4.57 5.06
N VAL A 82 -1.83 4.02 4.10
CA VAL A 82 -1.53 4.66 2.83
C VAL A 82 -2.32 3.94 1.75
N TRP A 83 -3.16 4.70 1.06
CA TRP A 83 -4.10 4.23 0.05
C TRP A 83 -3.67 4.69 -1.34
N ASP A 84 -3.89 3.80 -2.31
CA ASP A 84 -3.81 4.15 -3.73
C ASP A 84 -5.08 4.89 -4.16
N VAL A 85 -4.92 6.02 -4.85
CA VAL A 85 -6.07 6.72 -5.43
C VAL A 85 -6.69 5.95 -6.60
N GLY A 86 -5.93 5.07 -7.24
CA GLY A 86 -6.38 4.28 -8.39
C GLY A 86 -6.93 5.17 -9.51
N ASN A 87 -8.22 5.03 -9.81
CA ASN A 87 -8.90 5.79 -10.85
C ASN A 87 -9.32 7.22 -10.44
N GLY A 88 -8.95 7.65 -9.24
CA GLY A 88 -9.38 8.92 -8.66
C GLY A 88 -10.51 8.76 -7.64
N PHE A 89 -10.88 9.88 -7.00
CA PHE A 89 -12.00 9.90 -6.07
C PHE A 89 -13.34 9.65 -6.79
N THR A 90 -14.17 8.81 -6.19
CA THR A 90 -15.47 8.33 -6.69
C THR A 90 -16.50 8.32 -5.56
N ASN A 91 -17.66 7.73 -5.81
CA ASN A 91 -18.70 7.45 -4.82
C ASN A 91 -19.47 6.18 -5.19
N HIS A 92 -20.38 5.76 -4.31
CA HIS A 92 -21.21 4.57 -4.54
C HIS A 92 -22.14 4.67 -5.75
N ILE A 93 -22.41 5.87 -6.28
CA ILE A 93 -23.24 6.04 -7.48
C ILE A 93 -22.41 5.76 -8.75
N LEU A 94 -21.19 6.29 -8.81
CA LEU A 94 -20.28 6.17 -9.94
C LEU A 94 -19.59 4.80 -10.01
N SER A 95 -19.26 4.21 -8.85
CA SER A 95 -18.53 2.93 -8.75
C SER A 95 -19.33 1.87 -7.98
N ARG A 96 -20.55 1.57 -8.45
CA ARG A 96 -21.50 0.65 -7.76
C ARG A 96 -21.00 -0.77 -7.52
N HIS A 97 -20.02 -1.24 -8.29
CA HIS A 97 -19.54 -2.63 -8.25
C HIS A 97 -18.13 -2.77 -7.65
N SER A 98 -17.50 -1.67 -7.23
CA SER A 98 -16.18 -1.69 -6.60
C SER A 98 -16.31 -1.91 -5.09
N ASP A 99 -15.33 -2.57 -4.48
CA ASP A 99 -15.11 -2.46 -3.03
C ASP A 99 -14.48 -1.08 -2.77
N LEU A 100 -15.25 -0.19 -2.14
CA LEU A 100 -14.86 1.20 -1.92
C LEU A 100 -14.45 1.44 -0.47
N TYR A 101 -13.49 2.33 -0.28
CA TYR A 101 -13.20 2.95 1.01
C TYR A 101 -13.61 4.42 0.95
N CYS A 102 -14.46 4.86 1.87
CA CYS A 102 -14.99 6.22 1.89
C CYS A 102 -14.51 6.98 3.12
N PHE A 103 -14.19 8.26 2.92
CA PHE A 103 -13.72 9.19 3.94
C PHE A 103 -14.89 10.06 4.40
N ASP A 104 -15.48 9.72 5.55
CA ASP A 104 -16.68 10.39 6.07
C ASP A 104 -16.45 11.89 6.33
N LYS A 105 -15.22 12.30 6.68
CA LYS A 105 -14.88 13.70 6.95
C LYS A 105 -14.54 14.51 5.70
N MET A 106 -14.44 13.88 4.53
CA MET A 106 -14.20 14.59 3.28
C MET A 106 -15.50 15.22 2.77
N GLN A 107 -15.52 16.55 2.60
CA GLN A 107 -16.72 17.32 2.21
C GLN A 107 -17.18 17.13 0.74
N SER A 108 -16.53 16.25 -0.01
CA SER A 108 -16.80 16.02 -1.43
C SER A 108 -17.90 14.96 -1.60
N GLU A 109 -18.79 15.12 -2.59
CA GLU A 109 -19.70 14.04 -3.00
C GLU A 109 -18.97 12.83 -3.59
N LYS A 110 -17.72 13.03 -4.02
CA LYS A 110 -16.78 11.97 -4.38
C LYS A 110 -15.76 11.80 -3.25
N ASN A 111 -16.19 11.17 -2.16
CA ASN A 111 -15.37 10.94 -0.96
C ASN A 111 -14.84 9.51 -0.85
N CYS A 112 -14.96 8.70 -1.88
CA CYS A 112 -14.51 7.31 -1.86
C CYS A 112 -13.36 7.07 -2.85
N ILE A 113 -12.63 5.99 -2.63
CA ILE A 113 -11.65 5.42 -3.57
C ILE A 113 -11.88 3.92 -3.68
N ASP A 114 -11.40 3.30 -4.77
CA ASP A 114 -11.30 1.84 -4.82
C ASP A 114 -10.39 1.39 -3.67
N LYS A 115 -10.85 0.39 -2.90
CA LYS A 115 -10.20 -0.01 -1.66
C LYS A 115 -8.91 -0.76 -1.93
N ASN A 116 -7.82 -0.02 -2.05
CA ASN A 116 -6.49 -0.55 -2.28
C ASN A 116 -5.49 0.08 -1.29
N ARG A 117 -5.15 -0.66 -0.23
CA ARG A 117 -4.08 -0.25 0.70
C ARG A 117 -2.75 -0.63 0.10
N LEU A 118 -1.78 0.29 0.17
CA LEU A 118 -0.41 0.07 -0.31
C LEU A 118 0.57 -0.19 0.84
N LEU A 119 0.38 0.51 1.95
CA LEU A 119 1.26 0.46 3.11
C LEU A 119 0.47 0.72 4.39
N THR A 120 0.68 -0.13 5.39
CA THR A 120 0.25 0.11 6.77
C THR A 120 1.47 0.38 7.62
N ILE A 121 1.44 1.45 8.41
CA ILE A 121 2.49 1.80 9.37
C ILE A 121 1.90 1.78 10.77
N GLU A 122 2.55 1.06 11.67
CA GLU A 122 2.25 1.04 13.10
C GLU A 122 3.50 1.43 13.87
N VAL A 123 3.39 2.41 14.74
CA VAL A 123 4.50 2.89 15.56
C VAL A 123 4.11 2.75 17.01
N TYR A 124 4.96 2.09 17.80
CA TYR A 124 4.75 1.77 19.20
C TYR A 124 5.61 2.65 20.11
N ILE A 125 5.22 2.72 21.39
CA ILE A 125 5.88 3.55 22.41
C ILE A 125 7.35 3.22 22.65
N ASP A 126 7.72 1.95 22.47
CA ASP A 126 9.10 1.49 22.64
C ASP A 126 10.01 1.90 21.47
N GLY A 127 9.44 2.57 20.45
CA GLY A 127 10.12 3.00 19.24
C GLY A 127 10.18 1.91 18.17
N ASN A 128 9.54 0.76 18.39
CA ASN A 128 9.40 -0.24 17.35
C ASN A 128 8.38 0.22 16.31
N GLU A 129 8.70 -0.06 15.06
CA GLU A 129 7.87 0.28 13.92
C GLU A 129 7.57 -0.97 13.12
N ILE A 130 6.31 -1.13 12.74
CA ILE A 130 5.86 -2.23 11.89
C ILE A 130 5.34 -1.63 10.60
N TYR A 131 5.88 -2.12 9.48
CA TYR A 131 5.46 -1.76 8.14
C TYR A 131 4.88 -2.99 7.47
N THR A 132 3.61 -2.97 7.11
CA THR A 132 2.99 -4.01 6.29
C THR A 132 2.83 -3.45 4.88
N VAL A 133 3.60 -4.01 3.94
CA VAL A 133 3.48 -3.69 2.52
C VAL A 133 2.45 -4.62 1.91
N HIS A 134 1.45 -4.02 1.28
CA HIS A 134 0.35 -4.72 0.65
C HIS A 134 0.61 -4.94 -0.85
N GLY A 135 0.17 -6.09 -1.36
CA GLY A 135 0.38 -6.50 -2.74
C GLY A 135 -0.24 -7.88 -3.00
N TYR A 136 0.45 -8.74 -3.76
CA TYR A 136 0.01 -10.13 -3.96
C TYR A 136 -0.03 -10.93 -2.66
N SER A 137 0.97 -10.71 -1.80
CA SER A 137 1.03 -11.21 -0.44
C SER A 137 1.47 -10.07 0.45
N ASP A 138 0.87 -9.96 1.63
CA ASP A 138 1.30 -8.97 2.62
C ASP A 138 2.66 -9.36 3.19
N ILE A 139 3.60 -8.42 3.20
CA ILE A 139 4.92 -8.61 3.80
C ILE A 139 5.07 -7.61 4.94
N THR A 140 5.45 -8.12 6.11
CA THR A 140 5.62 -7.29 7.31
C THR A 140 7.11 -7.11 7.61
N TYR A 141 7.50 -5.88 7.90
CA TYR A 141 8.82 -5.51 8.36
C TYR A 141 8.75 -4.90 9.75
N THR A 142 9.55 -5.41 10.69
CA THR A 142 9.75 -4.76 11.99
C THR A 142 11.07 -4.02 11.98
N ILE A 143 11.02 -2.73 12.28
CA ILE A 143 12.21 -1.90 12.48
C ILE A 143 12.33 -1.65 13.97
N GLY A 144 13.39 -2.21 14.56
CA GLY A 144 13.72 -1.96 15.95
C GLY A 144 14.15 -0.51 16.16
N LYS A 145 14.12 -0.02 17.41
CA LYS A 145 14.65 1.31 17.77
C LYS A 145 16.13 1.50 17.39
N ASP A 146 16.87 0.40 17.28
CA ASP A 146 18.27 0.33 16.81
C ASP A 146 18.41 0.51 15.28
N GLY A 147 17.30 0.55 14.54
CA GLY A 147 17.26 0.65 13.08
C GLY A 147 17.42 -0.70 12.37
N ILE A 148 17.48 -1.82 13.10
CA ILE A 148 17.56 -3.15 12.48
C ILE A 148 16.22 -3.49 11.86
N ILE A 149 16.25 -3.81 10.56
CA ILE A 149 15.09 -4.24 9.79
C ILE A 149 15.01 -5.77 9.81
N LYS A 150 13.91 -6.29 10.34
CA LYS A 150 13.55 -7.71 10.29
C LYS A 150 12.37 -7.89 9.36
N MET A 151 12.53 -8.68 8.30
CA MET A 151 11.41 -9.11 7.48
C MET A 151 10.72 -10.28 8.18
N ASN A 152 9.50 -10.07 8.65
CA ASN A 152 8.66 -11.10 9.22
C ASN A 152 7.90 -11.77 8.07
N ARG A 153 8.49 -12.80 7.48
CA ARG A 153 7.77 -13.68 6.57
C ARG A 153 6.87 -14.58 7.43
N ASP A 154 5.56 -14.49 7.22
CA ASP A 154 4.64 -15.46 7.79
C ASP A 154 4.76 -16.79 7.04
N GLU A 155 5.69 -17.65 7.50
CA GLU A 155 5.97 -18.95 6.87
C GLU A 155 4.73 -19.87 6.82
N HIS A 156 3.73 -19.61 7.66
CA HIS A 156 2.50 -20.39 7.78
C HIS A 156 1.26 -19.69 7.22
N PHE A 157 1.43 -18.63 6.42
CA PHE A 157 0.29 -17.88 5.87
C PHE A 157 -0.71 -18.78 5.15
N PHE A 158 -0.22 -19.65 4.26
CA PHE A 158 -1.06 -20.57 3.49
C PHE A 158 -1.73 -21.62 4.37
N GLU A 159 -1.04 -22.14 5.38
CA GLU A 159 -1.62 -23.10 6.33
C GLU A 159 -2.74 -22.46 7.13
N ARG A 160 -2.57 -21.22 7.61
CA ARG A 160 -3.64 -20.51 8.33
C ARG A 160 -4.84 -20.20 7.43
N VAL A 161 -4.61 -19.80 6.19
CA VAL A 161 -5.70 -19.57 5.23
C VAL A 161 -6.42 -20.88 4.95
N TYR A 162 -5.69 -21.97 4.74
CA TYR A 162 -6.25 -23.28 4.51
C TYR A 162 -7.06 -23.77 5.73
N ASP A 163 -6.53 -23.66 6.93
CA ASP A 163 -7.22 -24.01 8.18
C ASP A 163 -8.50 -23.20 8.38
N ASN A 164 -8.46 -21.90 8.14
CA ASN A 164 -9.64 -21.03 8.23
C ASN A 164 -10.71 -21.40 7.20
N VAL A 165 -10.30 -21.70 5.96
CA VAL A 165 -11.23 -22.18 4.92
C VAL A 165 -11.83 -23.52 5.35
N MET A 166 -11.02 -24.48 5.78
CA MET A 166 -11.48 -25.80 6.23
C MET A 166 -12.41 -25.73 7.44
N GLN A 167 -12.17 -24.80 8.38
CA GLN A 167 -13.09 -24.55 9.49
C GLN A 167 -14.40 -23.92 9.02
N SER A 168 -14.38 -22.99 8.07
CA SER A 168 -15.59 -22.33 7.57
C SER A 168 -16.54 -23.28 6.83
N ILE A 169 -15.99 -24.34 6.19
CA ILE A 169 -16.77 -25.34 5.46
C ILE A 169 -17.04 -26.62 6.26
N ASN A 170 -16.64 -26.66 7.54
CA ASN A 170 -16.88 -27.81 8.39
C ASN A 170 -18.40 -27.95 8.68
N PRO A 171 -19.07 -29.02 8.22
CA PRO A 171 -20.51 -29.18 8.38
C PRO A 171 -20.95 -29.27 9.85
N LEU A 172 -20.04 -29.61 10.76
CA LEU A 172 -20.30 -29.69 12.20
C LEU A 172 -20.47 -28.32 12.88
N ASN A 173 -20.09 -27.22 12.22
CA ASN A 173 -20.26 -25.86 12.76
C ASN A 173 -21.67 -25.29 12.56
N TYR A 174 -22.55 -26.03 11.88
CA TYR A 174 -23.94 -25.64 11.57
C TYR A 174 -24.97 -26.57 12.22
N LEU A 175 -24.55 -27.42 13.16
CA LEU A 175 -25.37 -28.31 14.00
C LEU A 175 -25.31 -27.85 15.46
#